data_AF-A0A8B6X4C1-F1
#
_entry.id   AF-A0A8B6X4C1-F1
#
_cell.length_a   1.000
_cell.length_b   1.000
_cell.length_c   1.000
_cell.angle_alpha   90.00
_cell.angle_beta   90.00
_cell.angle_gamma   90.00
#
_symmetry.space_group_name_H-M   'P 1'
#
loop_
_entity.id
_entity.type
_entity.pdbx_description
1 polymer ?
#
loop_
_entity_poly.entity_id
_entity_poly.type
_entity_poly.pdbx_seq_one_letter_code
_entity_poly.pdbx_strand_id
1 'polypeptide(L)'
;MSAAGKPPPIARDWTARTLAGLLLGFGLALGCSGVLAQLLAALPLALRGQLAMWLVVPLWFVAFGASGFFTSGLRAWLWLGGANLLAWGAWGALRLAQN
;
A
#
# COMPACT_ATOMS: atom_id res chain seq x y z
N MET A 1 -29.52 -38.37 15.40
CA MET A 1 -28.56 -38.30 14.28
C MET A 1 -28.35 -36.82 13.97
N SER A 2 -27.31 -36.20 14.54
CA SER A 2 -27.03 -34.78 14.34
C SER A 2 -26.51 -34.56 12.93
N ALA A 3 -27.22 -33.79 12.12
CA ALA A 3 -26.76 -33.35 10.82
C ALA A 3 -25.49 -32.52 11.01
N ALA A 4 -24.34 -33.06 10.60
CA ALA A 4 -23.09 -32.32 10.57
C ALA A 4 -23.23 -31.18 9.55
N GLY A 5 -23.53 -29.99 10.04
CA GLY A 5 -23.56 -28.77 9.23
C GLY A 5 -22.23 -28.61 8.51
N LYS A 6 -22.30 -28.33 7.20
CA LYS A 6 -21.14 -28.10 6.34
C LYS A 6 -20.20 -27.11 7.04
N PRO A 7 -18.89 -27.42 7.19
CA PRO A 7 -17.95 -26.49 7.82
C PRO A 7 -18.11 -25.11 7.16
N PRO A 8 -18.16 -24.01 7.93
CA PRO A 8 -18.21 -22.68 7.34
C PRO A 8 -17.05 -22.57 6.33
N PRO A 9 -17.24 -21.96 5.16
CA PRO A 9 -16.22 -21.89 4.12
C PRO A 9 -14.99 -21.14 4.65
N ILE A 10 -14.05 -21.90 5.21
CA ILE A 10 -12.70 -21.46 5.52
C ILE A 10 -12.06 -21.14 4.17
N ALA A 11 -11.47 -19.94 4.04
CA ALA A 11 -10.51 -19.57 2.99
C ALA A 11 -10.93 -18.65 1.81
N ARG A 12 -11.92 -17.74 1.93
CA ARG A 12 -12.03 -16.61 0.95
C ARG A 12 -11.23 -15.37 1.32
N ASP A 13 -10.96 -15.14 2.60
CA ASP A 13 -10.37 -13.86 3.00
C ASP A 13 -8.84 -13.77 2.80
N TRP A 14 -8.13 -14.89 2.70
CA TRP A 14 -6.67 -14.86 2.55
C TRP A 14 -6.25 -14.32 1.18
N THR A 15 -6.91 -14.75 0.10
CA THR A 15 -6.66 -14.20 -1.25
C THR A 15 -6.97 -12.72 -1.31
N ALA A 16 -8.08 -12.27 -0.72
CA ALA A 16 -8.45 -10.86 -0.67
C ALA A 16 -7.41 -10.00 0.09
N ARG A 17 -6.83 -10.53 1.19
CA ARG A 17 -5.76 -9.86 1.95
C ARG A 17 -4.46 -9.77 1.17
N THR A 18 -4.05 -10.88 0.55
CA THR A 18 -2.83 -10.91 -0.28
C THR A 18 -2.96 -9.98 -1.47
N LEU A 19 -4.11 -9.96 -2.16
CA LEU A 19 -4.38 -9.03 -3.26
C LEU A 19 -4.37 -7.57 -2.82
N ALA A 20 -4.95 -7.27 -1.64
CA ALA A 20 -4.85 -5.93 -1.06
C ALA A 20 -3.38 -5.54 -0.82
N GLY A 21 -2.61 -6.40 -0.14
CA GLY A 21 -1.19 -6.16 0.12
C GLY A 21 -0.38 -5.97 -1.16
N LEU A 22 -0.67 -6.77 -2.19
CA LEU A 22 0.03 -6.71 -3.47
C LEU A 22 -0.29 -5.40 -4.21
N LEU A 23 -1.57 -5.14 -4.49
CA LEU A 23 -2.02 -4.04 -5.33
C LEU A 23 -1.95 -2.70 -4.59
N LEU A 24 -2.57 -2.61 -3.41
CA LEU A 24 -2.60 -1.38 -2.64
C LEU A 24 -1.24 -1.12 -1.96
N GLY A 25 -0.52 -2.16 -1.54
CA GLY A 25 0.85 -1.96 -1.05
C GLY A 25 1.78 -1.41 -2.14
N PHE A 26 1.65 -1.87 -3.38
CA PHE A 26 2.42 -1.32 -4.51
C PHE A 26 2.02 0.13 -4.80
N GLY A 27 0.71 0.42 -4.87
CA GLY A 27 0.20 1.77 -5.05
C GLY A 27 0.66 2.75 -3.96
N LEU A 28 0.69 2.28 -2.70
CA LEU A 28 1.18 3.06 -1.57
C LEU A 28 2.67 3.36 -1.72
N ALA A 29 3.45 2.35 -2.11
CA ALA A 29 4.89 2.50 -2.32
C ALA A 29 5.21 3.52 -3.42
N LEU A 30 4.46 3.49 -4.53
CA LEU A 30 4.58 4.49 -5.60
C LEU A 30 4.17 5.90 -5.14
N GLY A 31 3.05 6.02 -4.42
CA GLY A 31 2.60 7.31 -3.88
C GLY A 31 3.63 7.93 -2.95
N CYS A 32 4.16 7.17 -2.00
CA CYS A 32 5.22 7.61 -1.09
C CYS A 32 6.53 7.94 -1.82
N SER A 33 6.91 7.16 -2.83
CA SER A 33 8.07 7.44 -3.68
C SER A 33 7.92 8.77 -4.42
N GLY A 34 6.72 9.05 -4.96
CA GLY A 34 6.40 10.34 -5.58
C GLY A 34 6.45 11.51 -4.59
N VAL A 35 5.91 11.34 -3.37
CA VAL A 35 6.00 12.35 -2.30
C VAL A 35 7.46 12.65 -1.98
N LEU A 36 8.27 11.61 -1.77
CA LEU A 36 9.70 11.75 -1.49
C LEU A 36 10.41 12.50 -2.62
N ALA A 37 10.12 12.16 -3.89
CA ALA A 37 10.71 12.84 -5.04
C ALA A 37 10.39 14.34 -5.09
N GLN A 38 9.19 14.77 -4.67
CA GLN A 38 8.82 16.18 -4.58
C GLN A 38 9.45 16.90 -3.38
N LEU A 39 9.59 16.22 -2.24
CA LEU A 39 10.29 16.77 -1.07
C LEU A 39 11.79 16.95 -1.35
N LEU A 40 12.37 16.07 -2.18
CA LEU A 40 13.77 16.10 -2.59
C LEU A 40 13.99 16.86 -3.92
N ALA A 41 13.06 17.75 -4.32
CA ALA A 41 13.15 18.48 -5.59
C ALA A 41 14.42 19.33 -5.72
N ALA A 42 15.00 19.80 -4.60
CA ALA A 42 16.25 20.55 -4.56
C ALA A 42 17.50 19.71 -4.86
N LEU A 43 17.40 18.37 -4.81
CA LEU A 43 18.53 17.47 -5.08
C LEU A 43 18.69 17.18 -6.58
N PRO A 44 19.92 16.84 -7.02
CA PRO A 44 20.17 16.37 -8.37
C PRO A 44 19.26 15.20 -8.75
N LEU A 45 18.77 15.19 -9.99
CA LEU A 45 17.83 14.18 -10.49
C LEU A 45 18.33 12.75 -10.30
N ALA A 46 19.63 12.50 -10.49
CA ALA A 46 20.23 11.19 -10.31
C ALA A 46 20.06 10.67 -8.87
N LEU A 47 20.39 11.49 -7.88
CA LEU A 47 20.31 11.12 -6.46
C LEU A 47 18.85 10.98 -6.01
N ARG A 48 18.00 11.95 -6.38
CA ARG A 48 16.55 11.92 -6.10
C ARG A 48 15.90 10.67 -6.70
N GLY A 49 16.23 10.35 -7.96
CA GLY A 49 15.69 9.19 -8.66
C GLY A 49 16.10 7.88 -8.03
N GLN A 50 17.36 7.74 -7.63
CA GLN A 50 17.86 6.56 -6.92
C GLN A 50 17.16 6.37 -5.57
N LEU A 51 17.00 7.42 -4.77
CA LEU A 51 16.31 7.36 -3.48
C LEU A 51 14.83 7.01 -3.65
N ALA A 52 14.14 7.66 -4.59
CA ALA A 52 12.75 7.38 -4.91
C ALA A 52 12.56 5.93 -5.38
N MET A 53 13.46 5.43 -6.24
CA MET A 53 13.44 4.06 -6.73
C MET A 53 13.71 3.05 -5.61
N TRP A 54 14.71 3.30 -4.77
CA TRP A 54 15.09 2.40 -3.67
C TRP A 54 14.02 2.32 -2.59
N LEU A 55 13.19 3.34 -2.42
CA LEU A 55 12.10 3.34 -1.43
C LEU A 55 10.97 2.36 -1.79
N VAL A 56 10.71 2.16 -3.08
CA VAL A 56 9.51 1.41 -3.54
C VAL A 56 9.52 -0.02 -3.02
N VAL A 57 10.62 -0.74 -3.21
CA VAL A 57 10.71 -2.17 -2.88
C VAL A 57 10.58 -2.45 -1.38
N PRO A 58 11.37 -1.81 -0.49
CA PRO A 58 11.24 -1.99 0.96
C PRO A 58 9.84 -1.64 1.46
N LEU A 59 9.28 -0.52 1.00
CA LEU A 59 7.97 -0.06 1.45
C LEU A 59 6.86 -1.01 0.97
N TRP A 60 6.97 -1.51 -0.26
CA TRP A 60 6.05 -2.51 -0.80
C TRP A 60 6.09 -3.81 0.00
N PHE A 61 7.28 -4.34 0.31
CA PHE A 61 7.41 -5.57 1.11
C PHE A 61 6.89 -5.40 2.55
N VAL A 62 7.12 -4.23 3.18
CA VAL A 62 6.54 -3.92 4.49
C VAL A 62 5.01 -3.89 4.44
N ALA A 63 4.42 -3.23 3.44
CA ALA A 63 2.97 -3.19 3.26
C ALA A 63 2.39 -4.58 2.94
N PHE A 64 3.09 -5.37 2.13
CA PHE A 64 2.72 -6.75 1.81
C PHE A 64 2.76 -7.64 3.06
N GLY A 65 3.81 -7.56 3.87
CA GLY A 65 3.89 -8.26 5.16
C GLY A 65 2.81 -7.82 6.14
N ALA A 66 2.52 -6.51 6.22
CA ALA A 66 1.46 -5.96 7.04
C ALA A 66 0.07 -6.52 6.66
N SER A 67 -0.16 -6.83 5.37
CA SER A 67 -1.42 -7.41 4.89
C SER A 67 -1.77 -8.77 5.56
N GLY A 68 -0.75 -9.52 6.00
CA GLY A 68 -0.90 -10.80 6.69
C GLY A 68 -1.37 -10.68 8.15
N PHE A 69 -1.19 -9.52 8.79
CA PHE A 69 -1.65 -9.28 10.16
C PHE A 69 -3.14 -8.99 10.24
N PHE A 70 -3.80 -8.66 9.12
CA PHE A 70 -5.23 -8.38 9.12
C PHE A 70 -6.04 -9.68 9.19
N THR A 71 -7.01 -9.72 10.08
CA THR A 71 -7.93 -10.86 10.26
C THR A 71 -9.03 -10.93 9.19
N SER A 72 -9.28 -9.84 8.46
CA SER A 72 -10.31 -9.74 7.42
C SER A 72 -9.78 -9.04 6.16
N GLY A 73 -10.15 -9.55 4.98
CA GLY A 73 -9.82 -8.92 3.69
C GLY A 73 -10.38 -7.51 3.54
N LEU A 74 -11.60 -7.28 4.01
CA LEU A 74 -12.23 -5.97 3.91
C LEU A 74 -11.47 -4.91 4.72
N ARG A 75 -11.02 -5.25 5.94
CA ARG A 75 -10.19 -4.35 6.76
C ARG A 75 -8.85 -4.04 6.10
N ALA A 76 -8.21 -5.04 5.47
CA ALA A 76 -6.96 -4.82 4.74
C ALA A 76 -7.16 -3.83 3.58
N TRP A 77 -8.24 -4.00 2.80
CA TRP A 77 -8.60 -3.08 1.71
C TRP A 77 -8.90 -1.67 2.20
N LEU A 78 -9.68 -1.51 3.29
CA LEU A 78 -10.01 -0.20 3.84
C LEU A 78 -8.77 0.51 4.38
N TRP A 79 -7.91 -0.19 5.12
CA TRP A 79 -6.68 0.39 5.67
C TRP A 79 -5.67 0.76 4.58
N LEU A 80 -5.36 -0.17 3.68
CA LEU A 80 -4.40 0.10 2.60
C LEU A 80 -4.95 1.09 1.57
N GLY A 81 -6.27 1.08 1.33
CA GLY A 81 -6.96 2.05 0.48
C GLY A 81 -6.95 3.44 1.09
N GLY A 82 -7.24 3.56 2.38
CA GLY A 82 -7.11 4.82 3.12
C GLY A 82 -5.68 5.36 3.11
N ALA A 83 -4.69 4.49 3.36
CA ALA A 83 -3.27 4.87 3.27
C ALA A 83 -2.89 5.34 1.85
N ASN A 84 -3.41 4.69 0.80
CA ASN A 84 -3.21 5.16 -0.58
C ASN A 84 -3.80 6.55 -0.78
N LEU A 85 -5.07 6.76 -0.40
CA LEU A 85 -5.71 8.06 -0.53
C LEU A 85 -4.91 9.17 0.16
N LEU A 86 -4.36 8.89 1.34
CA LEU A 86 -3.49 9.84 2.05
C LEU A 86 -2.18 10.10 1.30
N ALA A 87 -1.50 9.07 0.80
CA ALA A 87 -0.24 9.22 0.07
C ALA A 87 -0.42 10.01 -1.23
N TRP A 88 -1.44 9.68 -2.02
CA TRP A 88 -1.77 10.38 -3.26
C TRP A 88 -2.31 11.79 -3.01
N GLY A 89 -3.10 11.98 -1.94
CA GLY A 89 -3.56 13.29 -1.50
C GLY A 89 -2.40 14.19 -1.08
N ALA A 90 -1.44 13.67 -0.31
CA ALA A 90 -0.23 14.39 0.07
C ALA A 90 0.62 14.76 -1.15
N TRP A 91 0.78 13.83 -2.09
CA TRP A 91 1.48 14.10 -3.34
C TRP A 91 0.81 15.23 -4.14
N GLY A 92 -0.51 15.17 -4.31
CA GLY A 92 -1.28 16.20 -5.00
C GLY A 92 -1.22 17.55 -4.28
N ALA A 93 -1.35 17.56 -2.96
CA ALA A 93 -1.26 18.78 -2.16
C ALA A 93 0.12 19.45 -2.26
N LEU A 94 1.20 18.67 -2.17
CA LEU A 94 2.56 19.18 -2.37
C LEU A 94 2.76 19.72 -3.79
N ARG A 95 2.22 19.04 -4.79
CA ARG A 95 2.30 19.47 -6.18
C ARG A 95 1.57 20.80 -6.41
N LEU A 96 0.40 20.98 -5.78
CA LEU A 96 -0.35 22.22 -5.84
C LEU A 96 0.35 23.37 -5.11
N ALA A 97 1.05 23.10 -4.01
CA ALA A 97 1.80 24.10 -3.26
C ALA A 97 3.09 24.56 -3.97
N GLN A 98 3.62 23.76 -4.90
CA GLN A 98 4.83 24.03 -5.66
C GLN A 98 4.57 24.68 -7.03
N ASN A 99 3.30 24.87 -7.41
CA ASN A 99 2.86 25.42 -8.69
C ASN A 99 2.25 26.80 -8.53
#